data_AF-A0A7X6X9X1-F1
#
_entry.id   AF-A0A7X6X9X1-F1
#
_cell.length_a   1.000
_cell.length_b   1.000
_cell.length_c   1.000
_cell.angle_alpha   90.00
_cell.angle_beta   90.00
_cell.angle_gamma   90.00
#
_symmetry.space_group_name_H-M   'P 1'
#
loop_
_entity.id
_entity.type
_entity.pdbx_description
1 polymer ?
#
loop_
_entity_poly.entity_id
_entity_poly.type
_entity_poly.pdbx_seq_one_letter_code
_entity_poly.pdbx_strand_id
1 'polypeptide(L)'
;MKKKNLILVVVTGLALGAAGVGLMLLGNPGNMGFCIACFIRDTAGALKLHTAGVVQYARPEIIGLILGAFLISVATKEFKPRGGSAPLTRFMLGFFVM
;
A
#
# COMPACT_ATOMS: atom_id res chain seq x y z
N MET A 1 13.73 27.72 -6.39
CA MET A 1 13.76 26.25 -6.16
C MET A 1 12.79 25.77 -5.06
N LYS A 2 12.55 26.48 -3.93
CA LYS A 2 11.71 25.98 -2.81
C LYS A 2 10.17 25.95 -3.00
N LYS A 3 9.55 26.88 -3.76
CA LYS A 3 8.08 27.02 -3.83
C LYS A 3 7.35 26.00 -4.72
N LYS A 4 7.96 25.55 -5.83
CA LYS A 4 7.31 24.60 -6.77
C LYS A 4 7.07 23.22 -6.14
N ASN A 5 8.02 22.75 -5.32
CA ASN A 5 7.90 21.46 -4.66
C ASN A 5 6.84 21.47 -3.54
N LEU A 6 6.63 22.62 -2.89
CA LEU A 6 5.63 22.75 -1.83
C LEU A 6 4.20 22.56 -2.37
N ILE A 7 3.89 23.17 -3.52
CA ILE A 7 2.57 23.02 -4.16
C ILE A 7 2.33 21.56 -4.53
N LEU A 8 3.36 20.90 -5.07
CA LEU A 8 3.26 19.50 -5.48
C LEU A 8 3.04 18.56 -4.27
N VAL A 9 3.71 18.80 -3.15
CA VAL A 9 3.52 18.06 -1.88
C VAL A 9 2.12 18.29 -1.30
N VAL A 10 1.62 19.52 -1.33
CA VAL A 10 0.27 19.83 -0.82
C VAL A 10 -0.81 19.17 -1.68
N VAL A 11 -0.66 19.21 -3.01
CA VAL A 11 -1.62 18.59 -3.93
C VAL A 11 -1.61 17.06 -3.78
N THR A 12 -0.45 16.42 -3.66
CA THR A 12 -0.39 14.96 -3.45
C THR A 12 -0.93 14.57 -2.08
N GLY A 13 -0.65 15.34 -1.03
CA GLY A 13 -1.21 15.11 0.30
C GLY A 13 -2.73 15.21 0.33
N LEU A 14 -3.30 16.23 -0.32
CA LEU A 14 -4.76 16.38 -0.47
C LEU A 14 -5.37 15.24 -1.27
N ALA A 15 -4.74 14.83 -2.37
CA ALA A 15 -5.23 13.72 -3.19
C ALA A 15 -5.25 12.39 -2.42
N LEU A 16 -4.17 12.08 -1.69
CA LEU A 16 -4.08 10.87 -0.87
C LEU A 16 -5.05 10.91 0.32
N GLY A 17 -5.20 12.07 0.97
CA GLY A 17 -6.17 12.27 2.04
C GLY A 17 -7.61 12.09 1.57
N ALA A 18 -7.97 12.69 0.43
CA ALA A 18 -9.29 12.53 -0.19
C ALA A 18 -9.54 11.07 -0.61
N ALA A 19 -8.56 10.39 -1.19
CA ALA A 19 -8.66 8.97 -1.53
C ALA A 19 -8.86 8.09 -0.27
N GLY A 20 -8.17 8.40 0.83
CA GLY A 20 -8.33 7.71 2.10
C GLY A 20 -9.74 7.84 2.69
N VAL A 21 -10.31 9.06 2.69
CA VAL A 21 -11.69 9.30 3.12
C VAL A 21 -12.70 8.65 2.17
N GLY A 22 -12.45 8.69 0.86
CA GLY A 22 -13.26 8.01 -0.14
C GLY A 22 -13.34 6.51 0.11
N LEU A 23 -12.22 5.85 0.38
CA LEU A 23 -12.20 4.42 0.68
C LEU A 23 -12.96 4.05 1.96
N MET A 24 -12.91 4.89 2.99
CA MET A 24 -13.76 4.71 4.18
C MET A 24 -15.25 4.72 3.84
N LEU A 25 -15.68 5.62 2.94
CA LEU A 25 -17.08 5.72 2.51
C LEU A 25 -17.51 4.54 1.60
N LEU A 26 -16.59 3.96 0.83
CA LEU A 26 -16.85 2.87 -0.10
C LEU A 26 -16.81 1.46 0.54
N GLY A 27 -16.74 1.35 1.88
CA GLY A 27 -16.85 0.08 2.59
C GLY A 27 -15.55 -0.43 3.24
N ASN A 28 -14.53 0.41 3.37
CA ASN A 28 -13.44 0.16 4.33
C ASN A 28 -13.97 0.47 5.75
N PRO A 29 -13.68 -0.33 6.79
CA PRO A 29 -14.17 -0.03 8.13
C PRO A 29 -13.70 1.37 8.56
N GLY A 30 -14.52 2.10 9.32
CA GLY A 30 -14.30 3.52 9.60
C GLY A 30 -12.98 3.89 10.31
N ASN A 31 -12.23 2.89 10.79
CA ASN A 31 -10.87 3.06 11.33
C ASN A 31 -9.76 2.79 10.28
N MET A 32 -10.11 2.63 9.00
CA MET A 32 -9.19 2.25 7.91
C MET A 32 -9.36 3.16 6.71
N GLY A 33 -8.34 4.00 6.47
CA GLY A 33 -8.13 4.71 5.22
C GLY A 33 -7.05 4.03 4.39
N PHE A 34 -6.03 4.79 3.98
CA PHE A 34 -4.85 4.30 3.25
C PHE A 34 -3.76 3.77 4.20
N CYS A 35 -4.07 2.73 4.99
CA CYS A 35 -3.17 2.22 6.02
C CYS A 35 -2.41 0.97 5.57
N ILE A 36 -1.09 1.09 5.37
CA ILE A 36 -0.21 -0.01 4.95
C ILE A 36 -0.19 -1.14 5.99
N ALA A 37 -0.24 -0.82 7.29
CA ALA A 37 -0.32 -1.83 8.34
C ALA A 37 -1.63 -2.62 8.29
N CYS A 38 -2.75 -1.96 7.96
CA CYS A 38 -4.04 -2.64 7.78
C CYS A 38 -4.02 -3.55 6.54
N PHE A 39 -3.36 -3.14 5.46
CA PHE A 39 -3.20 -3.98 4.25
C PHE A 39 -2.41 -5.25 4.51
N ILE A 40 -1.37 -5.16 5.34
CA ILE A 40 -0.57 -6.30 5.79
C ILE A 40 -1.47 -7.30 6.54
N ARG A 41 -2.27 -6.81 7.50
CA ARG A 41 -3.21 -7.64 8.24
C ARG A 41 -4.27 -8.26 7.31
N ASP A 42 -4.86 -7.49 6.39
CA ASP A 42 -5.87 -8.01 5.46
C ASP A 42 -5.27 -9.08 4.51
N THR A 43 -3.98 -8.95 4.15
CA THR A 43 -3.26 -9.99 3.40
C THR A 43 -3.07 -11.26 4.24
N ALA A 44 -2.72 -11.12 5.53
CA ALA A 44 -2.66 -12.25 6.45
C ALA A 44 -4.04 -12.91 6.65
N GLY A 45 -5.10 -12.11 6.66
CA GLY A 45 -6.49 -12.59 6.69
C GLY A 45 -6.86 -13.38 5.45
N ALA A 46 -6.52 -12.87 4.25
CA ALA A 46 -6.73 -13.57 2.99
C ALA A 46 -5.98 -14.92 2.93
N LEU A 47 -4.78 -14.99 3.53
CA LEU A 47 -3.98 -16.22 3.68
C LEU A 47 -4.48 -17.15 4.80
N LYS A 48 -5.56 -16.79 5.51
CA LYS A 48 -6.11 -17.50 6.68
C LYS A 48 -5.13 -17.69 7.84
N LEU A 49 -4.15 -16.78 7.98
CA LEU A 49 -3.24 -16.75 9.12
C LEU A 49 -3.95 -16.23 10.40
N HIS A 50 -5.09 -15.54 10.26
CA HIS A 50 -5.98 -15.19 11.35
C HIS A 50 -7.47 -15.25 10.92
N THR A 51 -8.38 -15.45 11.88
CA THR A 51 -9.79 -15.81 11.63
C THR A 51 -10.78 -14.66 11.88
N ALA A 52 -10.39 -13.41 11.63
CA ALA A 52 -11.31 -12.28 11.78
C ALA A 52 -12.13 -12.13 10.50
N GLY A 53 -13.40 -12.55 10.54
CA GLY A 53 -14.27 -12.63 9.36
C GLY A 53 -14.48 -11.32 8.58
N VAL A 54 -14.29 -10.16 9.21
CA VAL A 54 -14.44 -8.84 8.57
C VAL A 54 -13.26 -8.52 7.62
N VAL A 55 -12.11 -9.16 7.80
CA VAL A 55 -10.83 -8.80 7.14
C VAL A 55 -10.18 -9.99 6.43
N GLN A 56 -10.98 -11.03 6.15
CA GLN A 56 -10.51 -12.29 5.57
C GLN A 56 -10.62 -12.34 4.03
N TYR A 57 -10.41 -11.20 3.37
CA TYR A 57 -10.43 -11.10 1.91
C TYR A 57 -9.32 -10.17 1.42
N ALA A 58 -8.83 -10.42 0.21
CA ALA A 58 -7.85 -9.58 -0.43
C ALA A 58 -8.53 -8.30 -0.96
N ARG A 59 -8.28 -7.19 -0.27
CA ARG A 59 -8.70 -5.83 -0.66
C ARG A 59 -8.08 -5.43 -2.02
N PRO A 60 -8.88 -5.08 -3.05
CA PRO A 60 -8.37 -4.73 -4.38
C PRO A 60 -7.46 -3.49 -4.38
N GLU A 61 -7.55 -2.63 -3.36
CA GLU A 61 -6.71 -1.45 -3.15
C GLU A 61 -5.23 -1.81 -3.10
N ILE A 62 -4.88 -2.94 -2.47
CA ILE A 62 -3.50 -3.43 -2.34
C ILE A 62 -2.93 -3.75 -3.71
N ILE A 63 -3.70 -4.48 -4.53
CA ILE A 63 -3.29 -4.88 -5.87
C ILE A 63 -3.18 -3.64 -6.77
N GLY A 64 -4.16 -2.73 -6.69
CA GLY A 64 -4.17 -1.48 -7.45
C GLY A 64 -2.94 -0.60 -7.15
N LEU A 65 -2.53 -0.53 -5.88
CA LEU A 65 -1.33 0.19 -5.48
C LEU A 65 -0.05 -0.41 -6.06
N ILE A 66 0.10 -1.73 -5.94
CA ILE A 66 1.28 -2.44 -6.43
C ILE A 66 1.38 -2.29 -7.95
N LEU A 67 0.28 -2.51 -8.67
CA LEU A 67 0.24 -2.39 -10.13
C LEU A 67 0.44 -0.94 -10.59
N GLY A 68 -0.16 0.04 -9.90
CA GLY A 68 0.02 1.46 -10.21
C GLY A 68 1.48 1.90 -10.05
N ALA A 69 2.11 1.52 -8.94
CA ALA A 69 3.53 1.79 -8.70
C ALA A 69 4.43 1.11 -9.74
N PHE A 70 4.11 -0.13 -10.11
CA PHE A 70 4.82 -0.87 -11.15
C PHE A 70 4.69 -0.19 -12.51
N LEU A 71 3.48 0.15 -12.94
CA LEU A 71 3.22 0.83 -14.22
C LEU A 71 3.96 2.16 -14.33
N ILE A 72 3.94 2.99 -13.27
CA ILE A 72 4.67 4.24 -13.25
C ILE A 72 6.18 4.00 -13.32
N SER A 73 6.70 3.01 -12.60
CA SER A 73 8.14 2.67 -12.63
C SER A 73 8.60 2.20 -14.02
N VAL A 74 7.75 1.44 -14.72
CA VAL A 74 8.03 1.00 -16.09
C VAL A 74 7.93 2.16 -17.08
N ALA A 75 6.88 2.99 -16.99
CA ALA A 75 6.68 4.13 -17.87
C ALA A 75 7.79 5.18 -17.73
N THR A 76 8.28 5.41 -16.51
CA THR A 76 9.39 6.33 -16.22
C THR A 76 10.77 5.73 -16.53
N LYS A 77 10.85 4.45 -16.94
CA LYS A 77 12.08 3.69 -17.19
C LYS A 77 13.02 3.59 -15.97
N GLU A 78 12.52 3.88 -14.77
CA GLU A 78 13.25 3.78 -13.50
C GLU A 78 13.13 2.38 -12.87
N PHE A 79 12.46 1.44 -13.55
CA PHE A 79 12.32 0.07 -13.07
C PHE A 79 13.68 -0.65 -13.06
N LYS A 80 14.30 -0.67 -11.88
CA LYS A 80 15.54 -1.41 -11.62
C LYS A 80 15.28 -2.52 -10.60
N PRO A 81 15.10 -3.79 -11.02
CA PRO A 81 14.94 -4.90 -10.09
C PRO A 81 16.22 -5.05 -9.26
N ARG A 82 16.13 -4.71 -7.97
CA ARG A 82 17.24 -4.83 -7.02
C ARG A 82 17.00 -6.05 -6.14
N GLY A 83 17.67 -7.16 -6.45
CA GLY A 83 17.89 -8.24 -5.48
C GLY A 83 18.96 -7.77 -4.49
N GLY A 84 18.60 -7.56 -3.23
CA GLY A 84 19.58 -7.22 -2.19
C GLY A 84 20.60 -8.33 -1.96
N SER A 85 21.61 -8.07 -1.12
CA SER A 85 22.63 -9.07 -0.75
C SER A 85 22.09 -10.28 0.02
N ALA A 86 20.89 -10.18 0.62
CA ALA A 86 20.26 -11.26 1.39
C ALA A 86 18.72 -11.29 1.19
N PRO A 87 18.23 -11.70 0.01
CA PRO A 87 16.80 -11.68 -0.31
C PRO A 87 15.96 -12.54 0.64
N LEU A 88 16.47 -13.71 1.04
CA LEU A 88 15.76 -14.61 1.95
C LEU A 88 15.56 -13.98 3.34
N THR A 89 16.60 -13.34 3.91
CA THR A 89 16.49 -12.70 5.23
C THR A 89 15.47 -11.56 5.24
N ARG A 90 15.42 -10.76 4.17
CA ARG A 90 14.44 -9.67 4.03
C ARG A 90 13.01 -10.19 3.88
N PHE A 91 12.84 -11.27 3.13
CA PHE A 91 11.54 -11.93 3.02
C PHE A 91 11.05 -12.46 4.37
N MET A 92 11.92 -13.18 5.10
CA MET A 92 11.60 -13.69 6.44
C MET A 92 11.28 -12.56 7.41
N LEU A 93 12.09 -11.50 7.46
CA LEU A 93 11.81 -10.32 8.28
C LEU A 93 10.47 -9.66 7.94
N GLY A 94 10.15 -9.52 6.65
CA GLY A 94 8.86 -8.97 6.21
C GLY A 94 7.67 -9.85 6.57
N PHE A 95 7.82 -11.17 6.56
CA PHE A 95 6.79 -12.12 6.96
C PHE A 95 6.49 -12.07 8.46
N PHE A 96 7.52 -11.95 9.31
CA PHE A 96 7.36 -11.93 10.78
C PHE A 96 7.02 -10.56 11.37
N VAL A 97 7.15 -9.47 10.61
CA VAL A 97 6.68 -8.14 11.02
C VAL A 97 5.14 -8.04 11.02
N MET A 98 4.46 -9.00 10.38
CA MET A 98 2.99 -9.11 10.34
C MET A 98 2.45 -9.76 11.60
#